data_AF-P33179-F1
#
_entry.id   AF-P33179-F1
#
_cell.length_a   1.000
_cell.length_b   1.000
_cell.length_c   1.000
_cell.angle_alpha   90.00
_cell.angle_beta   90.00
_cell.angle_gamma   90.00
#
_symmetry.space_group_name_H-M   'P 1'
#
loop_
_entity.id
_entity.type
_entity.pdbx_description
1 polymer ?
#
loop_
_entity_poly.entity_id
_entity_poly.type
_entity_poly.pdbx_seq_one_letter_code
_entity_poly.pdbx_strand_id
1 'polypeptide(L)'
;DIIKDVKEKNAVTNLNTKGVNLTKEIANSGQKRALTNVQKIALIQKVLDEEVRPVLIADGGDVELYDVDGDIVKVVLQGACGSCPSSTATLKIAIESRLRDRINPSLVVEAV
;
A
#
# COMPACT_ATOMS: atom_id res chain seq x y z
N ASP A 1 -26.22 49.36 -17.40
CA ASP A 1 -26.93 48.09 -17.12
C ASP A 1 -25.93 46.99 -16.79
N ILE A 2 -25.73 46.58 -15.53
CA ILE A 2 -26.60 45.82 -14.60
C ILE A 2 -26.49 44.29 -14.73
N ILE A 3 -25.79 43.74 -15.71
CA ILE A 3 -25.54 42.29 -15.77
C ILE A 3 -24.02 42.08 -15.87
N LYS A 4 -23.22 42.21 -14.79
CA LYS A 4 -23.13 41.35 -13.60
C LYS A 4 -23.18 39.86 -13.94
N ASP A 5 -22.12 39.18 -13.51
CA ASP A 5 -22.04 37.73 -13.27
C ASP A 5 -21.99 36.82 -14.50
N VAL A 6 -20.80 36.66 -15.08
CA VAL A 6 -20.06 35.38 -15.01
C VAL A 6 -18.57 35.68 -14.92
N LYS A 7 -18.14 35.72 -13.67
CA LYS A 7 -16.78 35.62 -13.16
C LYS A 7 -15.85 34.73 -14.00
N GLU A 8 -14.74 35.34 -14.38
CA GLU A 8 -13.39 34.88 -14.04
C GLU A 8 -13.09 33.39 -14.25
N LYS A 9 -12.36 33.09 -15.33
CA LYS A 9 -10.98 32.59 -15.25
C LYS A 9 -10.45 32.27 -16.65
N ASN A 10 -9.56 33.14 -17.10
CA ASN A 10 -8.25 32.83 -17.67
C ASN A 10 -8.22 31.68 -18.70
N ALA A 11 -8.15 31.95 -20.00
CA ALA A 11 -6.98 32.50 -20.70
C ALA A 11 -5.69 31.69 -20.47
N VAL A 12 -4.93 31.52 -21.56
CA VAL A 12 -3.59 30.91 -21.67
C VAL A 12 -3.62 29.38 -21.84
N THR A 13 -3.67 28.79 -23.03
CA THR A 13 -2.76 28.90 -24.21
C THR A 13 -1.33 28.42 -23.94
N ASN A 14 -1.04 27.19 -24.39
CA ASN A 14 0.22 26.69 -24.97
C ASN A 14 1.58 27.15 -24.38
N LEU A 15 2.18 26.32 -23.51
CA LEU A 15 3.65 26.25 -23.34
C LEU A 15 4.09 24.80 -23.09
N ASN A 16 4.29 24.08 -24.20
CA ASN A 16 5.20 22.95 -24.33
C ASN A 16 6.62 23.38 -23.86
N THR A 17 7.39 22.43 -23.30
CA THR A 17 8.86 22.44 -23.04
C THR A 17 9.40 22.60 -21.61
N LYS A 18 8.60 22.47 -20.54
CA LYS A 18 9.12 22.37 -19.14
C LYS A 18 8.54 21.24 -18.26
N GLY A 19 7.83 20.28 -18.86
CA GLY A 19 6.96 19.34 -18.12
C GLY A 19 7.51 17.95 -17.78
N VAL A 20 8.76 17.59 -18.13
CA VAL A 20 9.19 16.17 -18.09
C VAL A 20 10.14 15.82 -16.94
N ASN A 21 10.62 16.80 -16.15
CA ASN A 21 11.58 16.55 -15.06
C ASN A 21 11.05 16.74 -13.63
N LEU A 22 9.83 17.25 -13.42
CA LEU A 22 9.27 17.44 -12.06
C LEU A 22 8.80 16.14 -11.39
N THR A 23 8.55 15.06 -12.14
CA THR A 23 8.09 13.79 -11.56
C THR A 23 9.22 12.94 -10.96
N LYS A 24 10.48 13.21 -11.32
CA LYS A 24 11.65 12.48 -10.79
C LYS A 24 12.29 13.12 -9.55
N GLU A 25 12.15 14.43 -9.38
CA GLU A 25 12.76 15.16 -8.24
C GLU A 25 11.90 15.12 -6.96
N ILE A 26 10.58 15.00 -7.08
CA ILE A 26 9.66 14.82 -5.92
C ILE A 26 9.83 13.42 -5.29
N ALA A 27 10.35 12.44 -6.03
CA ALA A 27 10.52 11.07 -5.56
C ALA A 27 11.75 10.87 -4.63
N ASN A 28 12.65 11.85 -4.49
CA ASN A 28 13.94 11.68 -3.79
C ASN A 28 14.23 12.71 -2.68
N SER A 29 13.27 13.55 -2.29
CA SER A 29 13.46 14.62 -1.28
C SER A 29 12.72 14.39 0.06
N GLY A 30 12.47 13.13 0.44
CA GLY A 30 11.65 12.80 1.61
C GLY A 30 12.42 11.95 2.61
N GLN A 31 12.96 12.57 3.66
CA GLN A 31 13.24 11.87 4.91
C GLN A 31 11.95 11.10 5.26
N LYS A 32 11.94 9.76 5.11
CA LYS A 32 10.74 8.93 5.22
C LYS A 32 10.23 9.08 6.66
N ARG A 33 9.32 10.04 6.88
CA ARG A 33 8.77 10.32 8.22
C ARG A 33 8.23 9.01 8.76
N ALA A 34 8.58 8.67 9.99
CA ALA A 34 8.05 7.48 10.64
C ALA A 34 6.52 7.55 10.59
N LEU A 35 5.89 6.51 10.06
CA LEU A 35 4.43 6.40 10.01
C LEU A 35 3.89 6.27 11.43
N THR A 36 2.78 6.93 11.73
CA THR A 36 2.04 6.64 12.96
C THR A 36 1.48 5.21 12.90
N ASN A 37 1.13 4.61 14.04
CA ASN A 37 0.57 3.25 14.06
C ASN A 37 -0.68 3.14 13.18
N VAL A 38 -1.57 4.14 13.21
CA VAL A 38 -2.77 4.19 12.37
C VAL A 38 -2.41 4.22 10.89
N GLN A 39 -1.42 5.01 10.50
CA GLN A 39 -0.95 5.08 9.10
C GLN A 39 -0.28 3.77 8.68
N LYS A 40 0.51 3.15 9.56
CA LYS A 40 1.16 1.86 9.32
C LYS A 40 0.12 0.78 9.06
N ILE A 41 -0.86 0.63 9.95
CA ILE A 41 -1.96 -0.35 9.83
C ILE A 41 -2.76 -0.12 8.54
N ALA A 42 -3.15 1.12 8.26
CA ALA A 42 -3.90 1.44 7.04
C ALA A 42 -3.13 1.09 5.76
N LEU A 43 -1.82 1.30 5.74
CA LEU A 43 -0.97 0.96 4.61
C LEU A 43 -0.78 -0.56 4.48
N ILE A 44 -0.60 -1.28 5.60
CA ILE A 44 -0.55 -2.75 5.62
C ILE A 44 -1.84 -3.31 5.05
N GLN A 45 -2.99 -2.86 5.55
CA GLN A 45 -4.31 -3.31 5.07
C GLN A 45 -4.45 -3.08 3.57
N LYS A 46 -4.09 -1.88 3.09
CA LYS A 46 -4.13 -1.56 1.66
C LYS A 46 -3.26 -2.50 0.82
N VAL A 47 -2.03 -2.78 1.25
CA VAL A 47 -1.12 -3.70 0.53
C VAL A 47 -1.67 -5.12 0.52
N LEU A 48 -2.23 -5.58 1.65
CA LEU A 48 -2.87 -6.89 1.72
C LEU A 48 -4.05 -6.96 0.75
N ASP A 49 -4.93 -5.96 0.73
CA ASP A 49 -6.14 -5.97 -0.10
C ASP A 49 -5.85 -5.84 -1.60
N GLU A 50 -4.89 -4.99 -1.98
CA GLU A 50 -4.60 -4.71 -3.40
C GLU A 50 -3.63 -5.72 -4.03
N GLU A 51 -2.72 -6.32 -3.25
CA GLU A 51 -1.61 -7.10 -3.80
C GLU A 51 -1.55 -8.55 -3.34
N VAL A 52 -2.04 -8.86 -2.12
CA VAL A 52 -1.95 -10.20 -1.55
C VAL A 52 -3.26 -10.98 -1.72
N ARG A 53 -4.37 -10.42 -1.25
CA ARG A 53 -5.69 -11.07 -1.30
C ARG A 53 -6.08 -11.53 -2.71
N PRO A 54 -5.87 -10.76 -3.80
CA PRO A 54 -6.27 -11.22 -5.13
C PRO A 54 -5.52 -12.49 -5.56
N VAL A 55 -4.26 -12.62 -5.18
CA VAL A 55 -3.44 -13.81 -5.46
C VAL A 55 -3.93 -15.00 -4.62
N LEU A 56 -4.17 -14.78 -3.32
CA LEU A 56 -4.66 -15.83 -2.44
C LEU A 56 -6.04 -16.34 -2.84
N ILE A 57 -6.97 -15.45 -3.18
CA ILE A 57 -8.33 -15.80 -3.60
C ILE A 57 -8.29 -16.65 -4.87
N ALA A 58 -7.38 -16.35 -5.81
CA ALA A 58 -7.19 -17.16 -7.01
C ALA A 58 -6.75 -18.61 -6.69
N ASP A 59 -5.98 -18.79 -5.60
CA ASP A 59 -5.53 -20.08 -5.09
C ASP A 59 -6.51 -20.71 -4.07
N GLY A 60 -7.67 -20.11 -3.82
CA GLY A 60 -8.68 -20.60 -2.87
C GLY A 60 -8.37 -20.32 -1.40
N GLY A 61 -7.57 -19.29 -1.12
CA GLY A 61 -7.27 -18.78 0.21
C GLY A 61 -7.70 -17.32 0.42
N ASP A 62 -7.48 -16.81 1.62
CA ASP A 62 -7.59 -15.38 1.94
C ASP A 62 -6.62 -15.04 3.09
N VAL A 63 -6.44 -13.75 3.38
CA VAL A 63 -5.65 -13.27 4.52
C VAL A 63 -6.37 -12.16 5.24
N GLU A 64 -6.38 -12.23 6.56
CA GLU A 64 -6.91 -11.18 7.43
C GLU A 64 -5.78 -10.60 8.30
N LEU A 65 -5.75 -9.27 8.43
CA LEU A 65 -4.86 -8.60 9.38
C LEU A 65 -5.42 -8.76 10.79
N TYR A 66 -4.71 -9.46 11.66
CA TYR A 66 -5.13 -9.68 13.04
C TYR A 66 -4.67 -8.55 13.97
N ASP A 67 -3.38 -8.20 13.90
CA ASP A 67 -2.76 -7.23 14.80
C ASP A 67 -1.44 -6.70 14.21
N VAL A 68 -1.00 -5.54 14.71
CA VAL A 68 0.31 -4.96 14.38
C VAL A 68 0.97 -4.49 15.67
N ASP A 69 1.98 -5.24 16.12
CA ASP A 69 2.76 -4.96 17.32
C ASP A 69 4.17 -4.49 16.92
N GLY A 70 4.39 -3.17 16.96
CA GLY A 70 5.64 -2.58 16.48
C GLY A 70 5.85 -2.87 14.99
N ASP A 71 6.81 -3.74 14.68
CA ASP A 71 7.12 -4.20 13.33
C ASP A 71 6.67 -5.65 13.06
N ILE A 72 6.03 -6.30 14.03
CA ILE A 72 5.42 -7.63 13.88
C ILE A 72 3.98 -7.45 13.36
N VAL A 73 3.71 -8.01 12.19
CA VAL A 73 2.39 -8.03 11.56
C VAL A 73 1.80 -9.42 11.71
N LYS A 74 0.74 -9.55 12.49
CA LYS A 74 0.05 -10.83 12.72
C LYS A 74 -1.08 -10.96 11.72
N VAL A 75 -1.12 -12.08 11.01
CA VAL A 75 -2.13 -12.36 9.98
C VAL A 75 -2.77 -13.72 10.21
N VAL A 76 -4.07 -13.82 9.93
CA VAL A 76 -4.79 -15.10 9.88
C VAL A 76 -4.89 -15.50 8.40
N LEU A 77 -4.31 -16.65 8.05
CA LEU A 77 -4.49 -17.23 6.71
C LEU A 77 -5.76 -18.08 6.70
N GLN A 78 -6.62 -17.85 5.69
CA GLN A 78 -7.90 -18.54 5.53
C GLN A 78 -7.91 -19.40 4.26
N GLY A 79 -8.85 -20.34 4.20
CA GLY A 79 -9.07 -21.23 3.04
C GLY A 79 -8.02 -22.33 2.89
N ALA A 80 -7.77 -22.76 1.65
CA ALA A 80 -6.86 -23.87 1.33
C ALA A 80 -5.42 -23.64 1.85
N CYS A 81 -5.05 -22.36 1.96
CA CYS A 81 -3.72 -21.91 2.39
C CYS A 81 -3.50 -21.97 3.91
N GLY A 82 -4.57 -21.96 4.70
CA GLY A 82 -4.49 -21.98 6.17
C GLY A 82 -4.35 -23.38 6.77
N SER A 83 -4.74 -24.44 6.05
CA SER A 83 -4.77 -25.81 6.57
C SER A 83 -3.54 -26.66 6.24
N CYS A 84 -2.64 -26.16 5.38
CA CYS A 84 -1.45 -26.86 4.93
C CYS A 84 -0.18 -26.16 5.47
N PRO A 85 0.55 -26.75 6.43
CA PRO A 85 1.70 -26.10 7.06
C PRO A 85 2.80 -25.65 6.07
N SER A 86 3.02 -26.41 4.99
CA SER A 86 4.01 -26.04 3.97
C SER A 86 3.58 -24.83 3.14
N SER A 87 2.29 -24.73 2.82
CA SER A 87 1.73 -23.57 2.11
C SER A 87 1.74 -22.33 3.00
N THR A 88 1.37 -22.49 4.28
CA THR A 88 1.41 -21.41 5.29
C THR A 88 2.80 -20.78 5.39
N ALA A 89 3.86 -21.59 5.51
CA ALA A 89 5.23 -21.07 5.60
C ALA A 89 5.66 -20.29 4.35
N THR A 90 5.34 -20.82 3.16
CA THR A 90 5.67 -20.18 1.88
C THR A 90 4.94 -18.86 1.70
N LEU A 91 3.64 -18.83 2.01
CA LEU A 91 2.82 -17.64 1.89
C LEU A 91 3.21 -16.58 2.91
N LYS A 92 3.55 -16.97 4.14
CA LYS A 92 4.09 -16.07 5.14
C LYS A 92 5.30 -15.29 4.60
N ILE A 93 6.24 -16.00 3.96
CA ILE A 93 7.44 -15.39 3.35
C ILE A 93 7.05 -14.44 2.20
N ALA A 94 6.11 -14.82 1.36
CA ALA A 94 5.65 -13.97 0.25
C ALA A 94 4.99 -12.67 0.75
N ILE A 95 4.11 -12.78 1.75
CA ILE A 95 3.44 -11.63 2.36
C ILE A 95 4.46 -10.72 3.05
N GLU A 96 5.40 -11.30 3.80
CA GLU A 96 6.47 -10.57 4.48
C GLU A 96 7.32 -9.78 3.49
N SER A 97 7.76 -10.42 2.41
CA SER A 97 8.51 -9.74 1.34
C SER A 97 7.73 -8.56 0.79
N ARG A 98 6.43 -8.75 0.52
CA ARG A 98 5.61 -7.70 -0.07
C ARG A 98 5.41 -6.51 0.85
N LEU A 99 5.15 -6.76 2.14
CA LEU A 99 5.01 -5.70 3.14
C LEU A 99 6.33 -4.96 3.36
N ARG A 100 7.47 -5.67 3.36
CA ARG A 100 8.79 -5.05 3.44
C ARG A 100 9.07 -4.09 2.29
N ASP A 101 8.78 -4.53 1.06
CA ASP A 101 8.99 -3.73 -0.14
C ASP A 101 8.12 -2.48 -0.17
N ARG A 102 6.85 -2.59 0.25
CA ARG A 102 5.87 -1.51 0.17
C ARG A 102 5.93 -0.53 1.34
N ILE A 103 6.31 -0.98 2.53
CA ILE A 103 6.11 -0.23 3.77
C ILE A 103 7.43 0.05 4.46
N ASN A 104 8.03 -0.99 5.04
CA ASN A 104 9.27 -0.88 5.81
C ASN A 104 10.02 -2.22 5.80
N PRO A 105 11.31 -2.25 5.42
CA PRO A 105 12.14 -3.46 5.44
C PRO A 105 12.22 -4.19 6.80
N SER A 106 11.94 -3.51 7.92
CA SER A 106 11.98 -4.13 9.25
C SER A 106 10.75 -4.98 9.59
N LEU A 107 9.68 -4.95 8.79
CA LEU A 107 8.46 -5.71 9.09
C LEU A 107 8.72 -7.22 9.09
N VAL A 108 8.08 -7.92 10.02
CA VAL A 108 8.10 -9.39 10.14
C VAL A 108 6.66 -9.88 10.17
N VAL A 109 6.35 -10.97 9.46
CA VAL A 109 4.99 -11.53 9.43
C VAL A 109 4.93 -12.79 10.27
N GLU A 110 3.90 -12.88 11.09
CA GLU A 110 3.55 -14.06 11.87
C GLU A 110 2.14 -14.52 11.49
N ALA A 111 2.00 -15.81 11.17
CA ALA A 111 0.69 -16.43 11.00
C ALA A 111 0.18 -16.86 12.38
N VAL A 112 -1.03 -16.41 12.74
CA VAL A 112 -1.70 -16.74 14.02
C VAL A 112 -2.88 -17.67 13.83
#